data_AF-F0RWP0-F1
#
_entry.id   AF-F0RWP0-F1
#
_cell.length_a   1.000
_cell.length_b   1.000
_cell.length_c   1.000
_cell.angle_alpha   90.00
_cell.angle_beta   90.00
_cell.angle_gamma   90.00
#
_symmetry.space_group_name_H-M   'P 1'
#
loop_
_entity.id
_entity.type
_entity.pdbx_description
1 polymer ?
#
loop_
_entity_poly.entity_id
_entity_poly.type
_entity_poly.pdbx_seq_one_letter_code
_entity_poly.pdbx_strand_id
1 'polypeptide(L)' 'MGENQSKMWEQLCTLSGEEVARLFTDYHGMQLLDEGFELHMKFEGYKESEE' A
#
# COMPACT_ATOMS: atom_id res chain seq x y z
N MET A 1 14.44 -2.78 5.28
CA MET A 1 12.97 -2.88 5.24
C MET A 1 12.55 -3.79 6.38
N GLY A 2 11.62 -3.34 7.22
CA GLY A 2 10.97 -4.23 8.20
C GLY A 2 10.04 -5.21 7.49
N GLU A 3 9.69 -6.31 8.15
CA GLU A 3 8.81 -7.35 7.60
C GLU A 3 7.49 -6.79 7.05
N ASN A 4 6.93 -5.78 7.72
CA ASN A 4 5.67 -5.17 7.28
C ASN A 4 5.83 -4.33 6.00
N GLN A 5 6.94 -3.62 5.86
CA GLN A 5 7.24 -2.85 4.63
C GLN A 5 7.49 -3.77 3.45
N SER A 6 8.16 -4.89 3.67
CA SER A 6 8.39 -5.91 2.64
C SER A 6 7.06 -6.47 2.13
N LYS A 7 6.11 -6.80 3.02
CA LYS A 7 4.77 -7.27 2.60
C LYS A 7 3.99 -6.24 1.79
N MET A 8 4.02 -4.97 2.20
CA MET A 8 3.40 -3.87 1.43
C MET A 8 4.04 -3.74 0.05
N TRP A 9 5.37 -3.81 -0.02
CA TRP A 9 6.11 -3.75 -1.27
C TRP A 9 5.79 -4.92 -2.19
N GLU A 10 5.73 -6.14 -1.66
CA GLU A 10 5.32 -7.32 -2.42
C GLU A 10 3.91 -7.16 -2.99
N GLN A 11 2.95 -6.66 -2.20
CA GLN A 11 1.61 -6.34 -2.71
C GLN A 11 1.65 -5.31 -3.83
N LEU A 12 2.39 -4.20 -3.68
CA LEU A 12 2.53 -3.21 -4.75
C LEU A 12 3.12 -3.81 -6.03
N CYS A 13 4.07 -4.73 -5.91
CA CYS A 13 4.63 -5.46 -7.06
C CYS A 13 3.63 -6.39 -7.77
N THR A 14 2.55 -6.81 -7.09
CA THR A 14 1.47 -7.58 -7.72
C THR A 14 0.47 -6.71 -8.48
N LEU A 15 0.46 -5.41 -8.22
CA LEU A 15 -0.44 -4.46 -8.86
C LEU A 15 0.11 -3.97 -10.21
N SER A 16 -0.78 -3.47 -11.05
CA SER A 16 -0.38 -2.81 -12.29
C SER A 16 0.21 -1.43 -12.00
N GLY A 17 1.11 -0.96 -12.87
CA GLY A 17 1.75 0.35 -12.71
C GLY A 17 0.76 1.52 -12.57
N GLU A 18 -0.40 1.44 -13.22
CA GLU A 18 -1.48 2.43 -13.07
C GLU A 18 -2.10 2.42 -11.66
N GLU A 19 -2.34 1.24 -11.10
CA GLU A 19 -2.93 1.08 -9.76
C GLU A 19 -1.95 1.56 -8.68
N VAL A 20 -0.66 1.24 -8.83
CA VAL A 20 0.40 1.77 -7.95
C VAL A 20 0.49 3.29 -8.05
N ALA A 21 0.43 3.85 -9.27
CA ALA A 21 0.45 5.29 -9.47
C ALA A 21 -0.77 5.97 -8.83
N ARG A 22 -1.96 5.36 -8.93
CA ARG A 22 -3.17 5.86 -8.27
C ARG A 22 -2.99 5.87 -6.74
N LEU A 23 -2.55 4.75 -6.15
CA LEU A 23 -2.27 4.64 -4.71
C LEU A 23 -1.26 5.69 -4.22
N PHE A 24 -0.19 5.94 -4.99
CA PHE A 24 0.81 6.94 -4.61
C PHE A 24 0.33 8.37 -4.78
N THR A 25 -0.59 8.62 -5.73
CA THR A 25 -1.11 9.97 -6.00
C THR A 25 -2.27 10.33 -5.07
N ASP A 26 -3.07 9.34 -4.66
CA ASP A 26 -4.20 9.51 -3.75
C ASP A 26 -3.76 9.50 -2.28
N TYR A 27 -2.59 8.92 -1.97
CA TYR A 27 -2.06 8.92 -0.61
C TYR A 27 -1.52 10.29 -0.19
N HIS A 28 -2.18 10.91 0.79
CA HIS A 28 -1.81 12.22 1.37
C HIS A 28 -0.94 12.14 2.65
N GLY A 29 -0.33 10.98 2.94
CA GLY A 29 0.53 10.84 4.12
C GLY A 29 1.96 11.35 3.92
N MET A 30 2.75 11.33 5.01
CA MET A 30 4.14 11.84 5.01
C MET A 30 5.18 10.81 4.53
N GLN A 31 4.85 9.52 4.54
CA GLN A 31 5.78 8.44 4.21
C GLN A 31 5.05 7.26 3.55
N LEU A 32 5.61 6.74 2.46
CA LEU A 32 5.17 5.49 1.80
C LEU A 32 5.68 4.27 2.57
N LEU A 33 4.97 3.14 2.46
CA LEU A 33 5.30 1.89 3.17
C LEU A 33 5.33 2.06 4.70
N ASP A 34 4.47 2.92 5.22
CA ASP A 34 4.27 3.16 6.64
C ASP A 34 2.88 2.64 7.07
N GLU A 35 2.56 2.65 8.36
CA GLU A 35 1.24 2.22 8.85
C GLU A 35 0.11 3.02 8.20
N GLY A 36 0.32 4.32 7.97
CA GLY A 36 -0.65 5.15 7.26
C GLY A 36 -0.88 4.71 5.81
N PHE A 37 0.19 4.28 5.13
CA PHE A 37 0.12 3.79 3.75
C PHE A 37 -0.56 2.42 3.70
N GLU A 38 -0.30 1.55 4.68
CA GLU A 38 -0.98 0.27 4.81
C GLU A 38 -2.49 0.43 4.97
N LEU A 39 -2.91 1.37 5.83
CA LEU A 39 -4.32 1.67 6.05
C LEU A 39 -4.97 2.21 4.78
N HIS A 40 -4.26 3.05 4.02
CA HIS A 40 -4.74 3.56 2.74
C HIS A 40 -4.91 2.42 1.71
N MET A 41 -3.92 1.54 1.57
CA MET A 41 -4.03 0.36 0.70
C MET A 41 -5.19 -0.57 1.09
N LYS A 42 -5.45 -0.74 2.40
CA LYS A 42 -6.61 -1.50 2.91
C LYS A 42 -7.93 -0.81 2.57
N PHE A 43 -8.01 0.51 2.73
CA PHE A 43 -9.21 1.28 2.44
C PHE A 43 -9.60 1.24 0.97
N GLU A 44 -8.59 1.30 0.09
CA GLU A 44 -8.75 1.16 -1.36
C GLU A 44 -9.06 -0.27 -1.82
N GLY A 45 -9.03 -1.26 -0.90
CA GLY A 45 -9.37 -2.66 -1.17
C GLY A 45 -8.23 -3.52 -1.73
N TYR A 46 -6.99 -3.02 -1.75
CA TYR A 46 -5.83 -3.77 -2.26
C TYR A 46 -5.21 -4.71 -1.24
N LYS A 47 -5.58 -4.59 0.04
CA LYS A 47 -5.15 -5.48 1.11
C LYS A 47 -6.39 -6.01 1.81
N GLU A 48 -6.61 -7.32 1.70
CA GLU A 48 -7.69 -8.01 2.40
C GLU A 48 -7.47 -7.78 3.91
N SER A 49 -8.48 -7.21 4.58
CA SER A 49 -8.51 -7.23 6.03
C SER A 49 -8.65 -8.68 6.44
N GLU A 50 -7.55 -9.32 6.82
CA GLU A 50 -7.65 -10.55 7.61
C GLU A 50 -8.36 -10.18 8.91
N GLU A 51 -9.64 -10.54 8.99
CA GLU A 51 -10.52 -10.45 10.18
C GLU A 51 -9.93 -11.22 11.37
#